data_AF-A0A4S8Q3K1-F1
#
_entry.id   AF-A0A4S8Q3K1-F1
#
_cell.length_a   1.000
_cell.length_b   1.000
_cell.length_c   1.000
_cell.angle_alpha   90.00
_cell.angle_beta   90.00
_cell.angle_gamma   90.00
#
_symmetry.space_group_name_H-M   'P 1'
#
loop_
_entity.id
_entity.type
_entity.pdbx_description
1 polymer ?
#
loop_
_entity_poly.entity_id
_entity_poly.type
_entity_poly.pdbx_seq_one_letter_code
_entity_poly.pdbx_strand_id
1 'polypeptide(L)'
;MIPRNHPSASRASGSKTLARLGTAALALSALAWPGSAAAQDDPAGEEVQFDYGVDGVSWYWSHQIDEQVELGTVVQPVELPNPQAETTMPVAVELGEAAKVAALQFNLAERGVPEGSTVTDFKLTVAEGNDAGDSPTFNPASKLVQACPITEAWSSGEAEMWDVQPPVGDNCVVGERAEPDPEEVAEAEEALAALEEADPENPEEIVEVPLPTWTFDLTELAADWGTDPFANFGVMFMPVMDEATPVDSWQVNLKLPLRDDSETPVDEYKATSNRLSATFAYEPGTPEDETGDTDPINSGGGSGGGTSGGSGGGGSGASGGSGADDEEAASEEESPEELAPAAHQPVTPSAPWYVWTLIPAGLVGAYLLHVLMGASGAAAGGGGAIDRIRSHNMDRRGFSLPTPAGIWQRLTGRGGSA
;
A
#
# COMPACT_ATOMS: atom_id res chain seq x y z
N MET A 1 -14.15 34.50 -52.47
CA MET A 1 -15.63 34.63 -52.49
C MET A 1 -16.22 33.35 -53.04
N ILE A 2 -16.79 32.51 -52.17
CA ILE A 2 -17.55 31.30 -52.52
C ILE A 2 -18.75 31.27 -51.56
N PRO A 3 -20.00 31.05 -52.01
CA PRO A 3 -21.19 31.16 -51.16
C PRO A 3 -21.40 29.95 -50.26
N ARG A 4 -21.90 30.18 -49.04
CA ARG A 4 -22.37 29.15 -48.11
C ARG A 4 -23.72 28.58 -48.57
N ASN A 5 -23.92 27.27 -48.39
CA ASN A 5 -25.24 26.64 -48.44
C ASN A 5 -25.68 26.24 -47.02
N HIS A 6 -26.82 26.75 -46.55
CA HIS A 6 -27.57 26.21 -45.41
C HIS A 6 -28.84 25.53 -45.93
N PRO A 7 -29.21 24.35 -45.39
CA PRO A 7 -30.59 23.89 -45.36
C PRO A 7 -31.18 24.06 -43.94
N SER A 8 -32.42 24.54 -43.83
CA SER A 8 -33.16 24.60 -42.57
C SER A 8 -34.58 24.05 -42.75
N ALA A 9 -34.90 22.93 -42.10
CA ALA A 9 -36.25 22.44 -41.85
C ALA A 9 -36.23 21.55 -40.58
N SER A 10 -37.12 21.61 -39.58
CA SER A 10 -38.53 22.06 -39.42
C SER A 10 -39.61 21.03 -39.78
N ARG A 11 -40.04 20.19 -38.79
CA ARG A 11 -41.44 20.09 -38.24
C ARG A 11 -41.83 18.71 -37.64
N ALA A 12 -42.95 18.73 -36.90
CA ALA A 12 -43.74 17.64 -36.28
C ALA A 12 -43.15 17.08 -34.96
N SER A 13 -43.80 17.07 -33.79
CA SER A 13 -45.17 17.38 -33.32
C SER A 13 -46.29 16.34 -33.56
N GLY A 14 -46.84 15.81 -32.46
CA GLY A 14 -47.95 14.84 -32.38
C GLY A 14 -47.58 13.63 -31.50
N SER A 15 -47.95 13.46 -30.22
CA SER A 15 -49.19 13.68 -29.42
C SER A 15 -50.20 12.51 -29.47
N LYS A 16 -50.25 11.72 -28.37
CA LYS A 16 -51.43 11.09 -27.68
C LYS A 16 -51.00 9.84 -26.86
N THR A 17 -51.77 9.22 -25.94
CA THR A 17 -52.69 9.65 -24.85
C THR A 17 -53.35 8.37 -24.23
N LEU A 18 -53.23 8.16 -22.92
CA LEU A 18 -54.08 7.33 -22.01
C LEU A 18 -54.56 5.90 -22.38
N ALA A 19 -54.08 4.90 -21.63
CA ALA A 19 -54.85 3.85 -20.91
C ALA A 19 -53.89 3.18 -19.89
N ARG A 20 -54.11 2.95 -18.59
CA ARG A 20 -55.25 2.52 -17.73
C ARG A 20 -55.59 1.02 -17.77
N LEU A 21 -55.70 0.45 -16.56
CA LEU A 21 -56.23 -0.88 -16.17
C LEU A 21 -55.30 -2.09 -16.34
N GLY A 22 -54.61 -2.40 -15.24
CA GLY A 22 -53.75 -3.56 -15.06
C GLY A 22 -54.48 -4.88 -14.80
N THR A 23 -53.69 -5.87 -14.38
CA THR A 23 -54.13 -7.17 -13.87
C THR A 23 -53.29 -7.50 -12.63
N ALA A 24 -53.88 -8.12 -11.60
CA ALA A 24 -53.11 -8.62 -10.47
C ALA A 24 -52.52 -9.99 -10.83
N ALA A 25 -51.20 -10.14 -10.70
CA ALA A 25 -50.50 -11.40 -10.86
C ALA A 25 -49.90 -11.84 -9.52
N LEU A 26 -50.28 -13.04 -9.06
CA LEU A 26 -49.63 -13.72 -7.95
C LEU A 26 -48.26 -14.23 -8.43
N ALA A 27 -47.22 -13.41 -8.29
CA ALA A 27 -45.85 -13.92 -8.32
C ALA A 27 -45.62 -14.73 -7.04
N LEU A 28 -45.15 -15.97 -7.18
CA LEU A 28 -44.77 -16.77 -6.03
C LEU A 28 -43.58 -16.09 -5.33
N SER A 29 -43.65 -15.95 -4.01
CA SER A 29 -42.47 -15.75 -3.18
C SER A 29 -41.65 -17.05 -3.17
N ALA A 30 -40.92 -17.29 -4.27
CA ALA A 30 -39.87 -18.28 -4.26
C ALA A 30 -38.87 -17.88 -3.18
N LEU A 31 -38.59 -18.80 -2.26
CA LEU A 31 -37.45 -18.69 -1.36
C LEU A 31 -36.20 -18.89 -2.21
N ALA A 32 -35.74 -17.80 -2.82
CA ALA A 32 -34.38 -17.70 -3.30
C ALA A 32 -33.48 -17.73 -2.06
N TRP A 33 -33.08 -18.95 -1.68
CA TRP A 33 -31.79 -19.14 -1.01
C TRP A 33 -30.75 -18.35 -1.81
N PRO A 34 -29.81 -17.64 -1.17
CA PRO A 34 -28.59 -17.27 -1.88
C PRO A 34 -28.01 -18.56 -2.46
N GLY A 35 -27.87 -18.61 -3.78
CA GLY A 35 -27.21 -19.74 -4.41
C GLY A 35 -25.79 -19.82 -3.88
N SER A 36 -25.27 -21.03 -3.70
CA SER A 36 -23.82 -21.25 -3.58
C SER A 36 -23.13 -20.42 -4.66
N ALA A 37 -22.10 -19.66 -4.29
CA ALA A 37 -21.38 -18.82 -5.24
C ALA A 37 -21.01 -19.67 -6.45
N ALA A 38 -21.52 -19.29 -7.64
CA ALA A 38 -21.13 -19.97 -8.85
C ALA A 38 -19.64 -19.69 -9.05
N ALA A 39 -18.85 -20.73 -9.29
CA ALA A 39 -17.48 -20.55 -9.74
C ALA A 39 -17.48 -19.62 -10.96
N GLN A 40 -16.50 -18.74 -11.05
CA GLN A 40 -16.40 -17.74 -12.11
C GLN A 40 -16.23 -18.49 -13.45
N ASP A 41 -17.31 -18.53 -14.25
CA ASP A 41 -17.43 -19.40 -15.45
C ASP A 41 -16.47 -18.97 -16.59
N ASP A 42 -15.74 -17.86 -16.42
CA ASP A 42 -14.69 -17.40 -17.33
C ASP A 42 -13.30 -17.59 -16.68
N PRO A 43 -12.40 -18.40 -17.27
CA PRO A 43 -11.03 -18.56 -16.79
C PRO A 43 -10.13 -17.38 -17.15
N ALA A 44 -10.60 -16.42 -17.95
CA ALA A 44 -9.99 -15.10 -17.99
C ALA A 44 -10.42 -14.34 -16.72
N GLY A 45 -9.46 -14.11 -15.82
CA GLY A 45 -9.67 -13.34 -14.60
C GLY A 45 -10.24 -11.95 -14.85
N GLU A 46 -10.95 -11.39 -13.88
CA GLU A 46 -11.44 -10.02 -13.98
C GLU A 46 -10.26 -9.03 -13.91
N GLU A 47 -10.23 -8.04 -14.80
CA GLU A 47 -9.23 -6.97 -14.74
C GLU A 47 -9.61 -5.98 -13.64
N VAL A 48 -8.72 -5.84 -12.67
CA VAL A 48 -8.93 -5.03 -11.46
C VAL A 48 -7.98 -3.84 -11.49
N GLN A 49 -8.57 -2.64 -11.58
CA GLN A 49 -7.84 -1.37 -11.54
C GLN A 49 -7.55 -0.96 -10.08
N PHE A 50 -6.34 -0.45 -9.82
CA PHE A 50 -5.91 0.02 -8.49
C PHE A 50 -6.87 1.09 -7.91
N ASP A 51 -7.29 0.94 -6.65
CA ASP A 51 -8.30 1.80 -6.00
C ASP A 51 -7.74 2.52 -4.77
N TYR A 52 -7.81 3.85 -4.80
CA TYR A 52 -7.12 4.74 -3.85
C TYR A 52 -7.75 4.71 -2.46
N GLY A 53 -7.08 4.01 -1.53
CA GLY A 53 -7.48 3.89 -0.13
C GLY A 53 -8.18 2.58 0.21
N VAL A 54 -8.48 1.76 -0.80
CA VAL A 54 -8.74 0.32 -0.67
C VAL A 54 -7.41 -0.44 -0.75
N ASP A 55 -6.58 -0.09 -1.73
CA ASP A 55 -5.24 -0.65 -1.94
C ASP A 55 -4.15 0.21 -1.26
N GLY A 56 -3.06 -0.46 -0.85
CA GLY A 56 -1.93 0.16 -0.16
C GLY A 56 -0.77 0.48 -1.11
N VAL A 57 -0.18 1.67 -0.96
CA VAL A 57 1.09 2.06 -1.62
C VAL A 57 2.02 2.78 -0.65
N SER A 58 3.33 2.57 -0.79
CA SER A 58 4.39 3.32 -0.11
C SER A 58 5.70 3.28 -0.92
N TRP A 59 6.68 4.10 -0.57
CA TRP A 59 8.05 4.00 -1.07
C TRP A 59 9.06 4.43 0.00
N TYR A 60 10.22 3.76 0.02
CA TYR A 60 11.22 3.83 1.07
C TYR A 60 12.58 4.21 0.47
N TRP A 61 13.27 5.19 1.06
CA TRP A 61 14.55 5.72 0.52
C TRP A 61 15.69 5.58 1.53
N SER A 62 16.81 4.98 1.11
CA SER A 62 18.01 4.81 1.96
C SER A 62 18.67 6.15 2.30
N HIS A 63 18.53 7.11 1.39
CA HIS A 63 18.98 8.49 1.54
C HIS A 63 17.77 9.42 1.42
N GLN A 64 16.93 9.41 2.45
CA GLN A 64 15.96 10.49 2.65
C GLN A 64 16.66 11.84 2.74
N ILE A 65 15.95 12.89 2.31
CA ILE A 65 16.45 14.26 2.31
C ILE A 65 16.12 15.00 3.64
N ASP A 66 15.94 14.22 4.72
CA ASP A 66 15.72 14.65 6.10
C ASP A 66 17.05 15.01 6.78
N GLU A 67 17.82 15.90 6.15
CA GLU A 67 19.08 16.36 6.75
C GLU A 67 18.81 17.16 8.03
N GLN A 68 19.45 16.73 9.12
CA GLN A 68 19.52 17.49 10.36
C GLN A 68 20.52 18.65 10.17
N VAL A 69 20.06 19.74 9.58
CA VAL A 69 20.91 20.91 9.29
C VAL A 69 21.35 21.58 10.59
N GLU A 70 22.60 21.36 11.00
CA GLU A 70 23.19 21.94 12.21
C GLU A 70 23.44 23.44 12.05
N LEU A 71 22.41 24.25 12.34
CA LEU A 71 22.51 25.72 12.40
C LEU A 71 23.14 26.17 13.73
N GLY A 72 24.37 25.71 13.97
CA GLY A 72 25.15 26.00 15.17
C GLY A 72 24.70 25.15 16.36
N THR A 73 24.09 25.76 17.38
CA THR A 73 23.57 25.04 18.56
C THR A 73 22.11 24.62 18.42
N VAL A 74 21.53 24.74 17.23
CA VAL A 74 20.15 24.34 16.94
C VAL A 74 20.17 23.33 15.80
N VAL A 75 19.89 22.09 16.14
CA VAL A 75 19.55 21.05 15.19
C VAL A 75 18.08 21.25 14.80
N GLN A 76 17.82 21.39 13.51
CA GLN A 76 16.45 21.34 12.96
C GLN A 76 16.40 20.20 11.94
N PRO A 77 15.43 19.27 12.02
CA PRO A 77 15.12 18.43 10.88
C PRO A 77 14.59 19.35 9.76
N VAL A 78 15.14 19.21 8.56
CA VAL A 78 14.66 19.90 7.38
C VAL A 78 14.25 18.84 6.37
N GLU A 79 12.97 18.49 6.41
CA GLU A 79 12.31 17.70 5.37
C GLU A 79 12.33 18.54 4.07
N LEU A 80 13.24 18.20 3.14
CA LEU A 80 13.18 18.77 1.79
C LEU A 80 12.07 18.08 1.00
N PRO A 81 11.27 18.84 0.21
CA PRO A 81 10.07 18.31 -0.43
C PRO A 81 10.42 17.15 -1.37
N ASN A 82 9.65 16.06 -1.28
CA ASN A 82 9.77 14.87 -2.12
C ASN A 82 9.96 15.25 -3.62
N PRO A 83 11.14 15.01 -4.23
CA PRO A 83 11.37 15.29 -5.65
C PRO A 83 10.66 14.33 -6.63
N GLN A 84 9.84 13.38 -6.18
CA GLN A 84 9.00 12.54 -7.03
C GLN A 84 7.53 12.95 -6.90
N ALA A 85 6.74 12.77 -7.97
CA ALA A 85 5.29 12.99 -7.93
C ALA A 85 4.59 11.98 -6.99
N GLU A 86 3.44 12.36 -6.42
CA GLU A 86 2.64 11.49 -5.53
C GLU A 86 2.07 10.23 -6.23
N THR A 87 2.21 10.16 -7.55
CA THR A 87 1.78 9.05 -8.43
C THR A 87 2.95 8.22 -8.97
N THR A 88 4.17 8.45 -8.47
CA THR A 88 5.39 7.76 -8.88
C THR A 88 5.91 6.85 -7.78
N MET A 89 6.08 5.58 -8.09
CA MET A 89 6.72 4.54 -7.28
C MET A 89 8.17 4.34 -7.77
N PRO A 90 9.17 5.01 -7.17
CA PRO A 90 10.55 4.93 -7.62
C PRO A 90 11.24 3.63 -7.18
N VAL A 91 11.88 2.95 -8.13
CA VAL A 91 12.82 1.85 -7.86
C VAL A 91 14.18 2.28 -8.38
N ALA A 92 15.17 2.43 -7.50
CA ALA A 92 16.47 3.00 -7.85
C ALA A 92 17.65 2.30 -7.20
N VAL A 93 18.77 2.32 -7.93
CA VAL A 93 20.11 1.98 -7.46
C VAL A 93 20.96 3.24 -7.51
N GLU A 94 21.74 3.48 -6.46
CA GLU A 94 22.77 4.52 -6.45
C GLU A 94 24.09 3.89 -5.98
N LEU A 95 25.17 4.08 -6.76
CA LEU A 95 26.52 3.56 -6.45
C LEU A 95 26.60 2.03 -6.23
N GLY A 96 25.72 1.26 -6.87
CA GLY A 96 25.66 -0.20 -6.70
C GLY A 96 24.90 -0.69 -5.45
N GLU A 97 24.24 0.20 -4.70
CA GLU A 97 23.34 -0.16 -3.60
C GLU A 97 21.89 0.24 -3.91
N ALA A 98 20.91 -0.50 -3.37
CA ALA A 98 19.50 -0.15 -3.54
C ALA A 98 19.19 1.14 -2.77
N ALA A 99 18.73 2.17 -3.48
CA ALA A 99 18.53 3.51 -2.93
C ALA A 99 17.06 3.86 -2.71
N LYS A 100 16.17 3.33 -3.56
CA LYS A 100 14.72 3.55 -3.50
C LYS A 100 14.00 2.25 -3.86
N VAL A 101 13.00 1.89 -3.07
CA VAL A 101 12.09 0.76 -3.31
C VAL A 101 10.66 1.19 -3.07
N ALA A 102 9.70 0.53 -3.72
CA ALA A 102 8.27 0.84 -3.58
C ALA A 102 7.48 -0.39 -3.15
N ALA A 103 6.44 -0.22 -2.35
CA ALA A 103 5.55 -1.29 -1.88
C ALA A 103 4.13 -1.07 -2.38
N LEU A 104 3.47 -2.15 -2.79
CA LEU A 104 2.11 -2.16 -3.34
C LEU A 104 1.33 -3.38 -2.83
N GLN A 105 0.11 -3.16 -2.32
CA GLN A 105 -0.77 -4.18 -1.78
C GLN A 105 -2.17 -4.04 -2.37
N PHE A 106 -2.66 -5.10 -3.03
CA PHE A 106 -4.05 -5.18 -3.47
C PHE A 106 -4.92 -5.85 -2.39
N ASN A 107 -6.02 -5.20 -2.01
CA ASN A 107 -6.93 -5.69 -0.98
C ASN A 107 -7.95 -6.69 -1.58
N LEU A 108 -7.48 -7.92 -1.84
CA LEU A 108 -8.24 -8.96 -2.53
C LEU A 108 -9.61 -9.28 -1.90
N ALA A 109 -9.75 -9.14 -0.57
CA ALA A 109 -11.03 -9.32 0.12
C ALA A 109 -12.07 -8.26 -0.28
N GLU A 110 -11.66 -6.99 -0.43
CA GLU A 110 -12.54 -5.93 -0.95
C GLU A 110 -12.73 -6.01 -2.47
N ARG A 111 -11.83 -6.69 -3.19
CA ARG A 111 -12.05 -7.14 -4.58
C ARG A 111 -12.92 -8.40 -4.71
N GLY A 112 -13.48 -8.89 -3.60
CA GLY A 112 -14.47 -9.97 -3.59
C GLY A 112 -13.91 -11.38 -3.62
N VAL A 113 -12.59 -11.57 -3.48
CA VAL A 113 -11.99 -12.91 -3.28
C VAL A 113 -12.44 -13.44 -1.91
N PRO A 114 -13.15 -14.58 -1.83
CA PRO A 114 -13.56 -15.15 -0.56
C PRO A 114 -12.37 -15.69 0.23
N GLU A 115 -12.40 -15.55 1.56
CA GLU A 115 -11.49 -16.23 2.48
C GLU A 115 -11.50 -17.76 2.25
N GLY A 116 -10.31 -18.38 2.24
CA GLY A 116 -10.12 -19.79 1.91
C GLY A 116 -9.95 -20.11 0.41
N SER A 117 -9.89 -19.10 -0.47
CA SER A 117 -9.74 -19.30 -1.92
C SER A 117 -8.28 -19.40 -2.37
N THR A 118 -7.99 -20.21 -3.39
CA THR A 118 -6.63 -20.30 -3.96
C THR A 118 -6.54 -19.45 -5.22
N VAL A 119 -5.56 -18.54 -5.30
CA VAL A 119 -5.31 -17.75 -6.52
C VAL A 119 -4.62 -18.64 -7.55
N THR A 120 -5.11 -18.64 -8.80
CA THR A 120 -4.67 -19.55 -9.88
C THR A 120 -4.04 -18.85 -11.07
N ASP A 121 -4.24 -17.54 -11.21
CA ASP A 121 -3.46 -16.64 -12.07
C ASP A 121 -3.42 -15.27 -11.37
N PHE A 122 -2.27 -14.60 -11.31
CA PHE A 122 -2.17 -13.20 -10.90
C PHE A 122 -1.09 -12.51 -11.76
N LYS A 123 -1.50 -11.55 -12.59
CA LYS A 123 -0.59 -10.73 -13.41
C LYS A 123 -0.79 -9.27 -13.09
N LEU A 124 0.30 -8.63 -12.67
CA LEU A 124 0.37 -7.22 -12.33
C LEU A 124 1.08 -6.45 -13.44
N THR A 125 0.38 -5.51 -14.06
CA THR A 125 0.92 -4.65 -15.11
C THR A 125 1.04 -3.21 -14.62
N VAL A 126 2.23 -2.62 -14.76
CA VAL A 126 2.55 -1.27 -14.26
C VAL A 126 3.26 -0.46 -15.35
N ALA A 127 2.77 0.74 -15.65
CA ALA A 127 3.43 1.64 -16.59
C ALA A 127 4.71 2.25 -16.01
N GLU A 128 5.71 2.47 -16.87
CA GLU A 128 6.95 3.19 -16.57
C GLU A 128 6.86 4.62 -17.11
N GLY A 129 6.81 5.59 -16.20
CA GLY A 129 6.67 7.00 -16.54
C GLY A 129 7.99 7.74 -16.69
N ASN A 130 7.90 8.89 -17.36
CA ASN A 130 8.97 9.86 -17.55
C ASN A 130 8.36 11.28 -17.54
N ASP A 131 7.46 11.53 -16.58
CA ASP A 131 6.77 12.82 -16.45
C ASP A 131 7.79 13.89 -16.04
N ALA A 132 7.51 15.17 -16.31
CA ALA A 132 8.45 16.26 -16.00
C ALA A 132 8.80 16.41 -14.50
N GLY A 133 8.01 15.80 -13.61
CA GLY A 133 8.30 15.70 -12.17
C GLY A 133 9.18 14.50 -11.79
N ASP A 134 9.33 13.49 -12.65
CA ASP A 134 10.08 12.26 -12.39
C ASP A 134 11.58 12.47 -12.66
N SER A 135 12.24 13.26 -11.80
CA SER A 135 13.67 13.57 -11.95
C SER A 135 14.53 12.89 -10.88
N PRO A 136 15.58 12.12 -11.26
CA PRO A 136 15.92 11.66 -12.62
C PRO A 136 15.18 10.36 -12.99
N THR A 137 14.46 10.36 -14.11
CA THR A 137 14.11 9.10 -14.80
C THR A 137 15.33 8.62 -15.55
N PHE A 138 15.82 7.42 -15.22
CA PHE A 138 17.09 6.93 -15.74
C PHE A 138 17.12 5.39 -15.77
N ASN A 139 16.23 4.80 -16.56
CA ASN A 139 16.26 3.37 -16.88
C ASN A 139 16.98 3.13 -18.23
N PRO A 140 18.28 2.78 -18.24
CA PRO A 140 18.86 2.15 -19.42
C PRO A 140 18.23 0.76 -19.55
N ALA A 141 17.51 0.50 -20.64
CA ALA A 141 16.59 -0.64 -20.89
C ALA A 141 17.14 -2.08 -20.73
N SER A 142 18.33 -2.25 -20.17
CA SER A 142 18.91 -3.50 -19.69
C SER A 142 18.79 -3.71 -18.16
N LYS A 143 18.21 -2.77 -17.41
CA LYS A 143 17.96 -2.92 -15.97
C LYS A 143 16.62 -3.61 -15.72
N LEU A 144 16.53 -4.28 -14.57
CA LEU A 144 15.43 -5.17 -14.21
C LEU A 144 14.91 -4.82 -12.81
N VAL A 145 13.60 -4.81 -12.67
CA VAL A 145 12.88 -4.71 -11.39
C VAL A 145 12.32 -6.07 -11.04
N GLN A 146 12.29 -6.42 -9.75
CA GLN A 146 11.64 -7.62 -9.24
C GLN A 146 10.61 -7.27 -8.17
N ALA A 147 9.50 -8.00 -8.12
CA ALA A 147 8.50 -7.94 -7.08
C ALA A 147 8.78 -9.03 -6.05
N CYS A 148 9.25 -8.63 -4.86
CA CYS A 148 9.48 -9.54 -3.73
C CYS A 148 8.24 -9.55 -2.81
N PRO A 149 7.80 -10.70 -2.28
CA PRO A 149 6.65 -10.74 -1.37
C PRO A 149 7.00 -10.02 -0.05
N ILE A 150 6.08 -9.21 0.46
CA ILE A 150 6.21 -8.61 1.79
C ILE A 150 5.73 -9.62 2.85
N THR A 151 6.41 -9.67 4.00
CA THR A 151 6.21 -10.72 5.02
C THR A 151 5.63 -10.23 6.35
N GLU A 152 5.48 -8.92 6.54
CA GLU A 152 4.80 -8.32 7.69
C GLU A 152 3.91 -7.14 7.28
N ALA A 153 2.89 -6.83 8.09
CA ALA A 153 1.96 -5.75 7.84
C ALA A 153 2.62 -4.36 7.94
N TRP A 154 2.35 -3.50 6.96
CA TRP A 154 2.87 -2.14 6.85
C TRP A 154 1.74 -1.11 6.72
N SER A 155 2.08 0.17 6.60
CA SER A 155 1.11 1.27 6.43
C SER A 155 1.41 2.08 5.18
N SER A 156 0.37 2.38 4.39
CA SER A 156 0.46 3.26 3.21
C SER A 156 1.09 4.61 3.56
N GLY A 157 2.11 5.02 2.80
CA GLY A 157 2.94 6.18 3.09
C GLY A 157 3.45 6.85 1.82
N GLU A 158 4.27 7.88 1.98
CA GLU A 158 4.94 8.59 0.89
C GLU A 158 6.34 8.96 1.37
N ALA A 159 7.38 8.44 0.71
CA ALA A 159 8.79 8.62 1.11
C ALA A 159 9.05 8.30 2.60
N GLU A 160 8.69 7.09 3.03
CA GLU A 160 8.96 6.57 4.38
C GLU A 160 10.46 6.23 4.57
N MET A 161 10.91 6.09 5.83
CA MET A 161 12.32 5.82 6.14
C MET A 161 12.71 4.37 5.79
N TRP A 162 13.93 4.15 5.30
CA TRP A 162 14.42 2.82 4.92
C TRP A 162 14.45 1.81 6.08
N ASP A 163 14.66 2.27 7.32
CA ASP A 163 14.64 1.41 8.52
C ASP A 163 13.22 1.02 8.99
N VAL A 164 12.18 1.61 8.38
CA VAL A 164 10.77 1.20 8.57
C VAL A 164 10.18 0.48 7.36
N GLN A 165 10.99 0.10 6.37
CA GLN A 165 10.54 -0.78 5.29
C GLN A 165 10.20 -2.17 5.83
N PRO A 166 9.09 -2.81 5.41
CA PRO A 166 8.73 -4.12 5.89
C PRO A 166 9.67 -5.20 5.34
N PRO A 167 9.89 -6.31 6.07
CA PRO A 167 10.73 -7.41 5.61
C PRO A 167 10.15 -8.09 4.36
N VAL A 168 11.03 -8.36 3.39
CA VAL A 168 10.74 -9.08 2.14
C VAL A 168 11.19 -10.54 2.20
N GLY A 169 10.48 -11.43 1.52
CA GLY A 169 10.83 -12.84 1.36
C GLY A 169 11.63 -13.16 0.09
N ASP A 170 12.30 -14.31 0.08
CA ASP A 170 13.28 -14.70 -0.96
C ASP A 170 12.68 -14.98 -2.35
N ASN A 171 11.37 -15.21 -2.46
CA ASN A 171 10.69 -15.68 -3.68
C ASN A 171 10.40 -14.55 -4.70
N CYS A 172 11.35 -13.68 -4.98
CA CYS A 172 11.13 -12.51 -5.85
C CYS A 172 10.85 -12.89 -7.33
N VAL A 173 9.84 -12.27 -7.93
CA VAL A 173 9.49 -12.41 -9.36
C VAL A 173 10.12 -11.27 -10.16
N VAL A 174 10.98 -11.57 -11.13
CA VAL A 174 11.53 -10.56 -12.05
C VAL A 174 10.44 -10.12 -13.04
N GLY A 175 10.25 -8.81 -13.21
CA GLY A 175 9.27 -8.26 -14.14
C GLY A 175 9.75 -8.26 -15.59
N GLU A 176 8.85 -8.58 -16.52
CA GLU A 176 9.08 -8.45 -17.96
C GLU A 176 8.72 -7.03 -18.43
N ARG A 177 9.70 -6.29 -18.97
CA ARG A 177 9.50 -4.95 -19.52
C ARG A 177 9.21 -5.00 -21.03
N ALA A 178 8.06 -4.46 -21.43
CA ALA A 178 7.68 -4.23 -22.82
C ALA A 178 7.83 -2.75 -23.19
N GLU A 179 8.29 -2.48 -24.40
CA GLU A 179 8.14 -1.16 -25.04
C GLU A 179 6.75 -1.08 -25.69
N PRO A 180 6.13 0.11 -25.79
CA PRO A 180 4.88 0.31 -26.52
C PRO A 180 5.07 0.13 -28.03
N ASP A 181 3.98 -0.08 -28.78
CA ASP A 181 4.07 -0.15 -30.25
C ASP A 181 4.42 1.24 -30.83
N PRO A 182 5.50 1.38 -31.63
CA PRO A 182 5.87 2.65 -32.24
C PRO A 182 4.81 3.26 -33.18
N GLU A 183 3.89 2.47 -33.74
CA GLU A 183 2.78 3.00 -34.54
C GLU A 183 1.68 3.60 -33.62
N GLU A 184 1.38 2.99 -32.47
CA GLU A 184 0.44 3.52 -31.48
C GLU A 184 0.97 4.79 -30.78
N VAL A 185 2.26 4.82 -30.44
CA VAL A 185 2.94 6.02 -29.91
C VAL A 185 2.86 7.18 -30.90
N ALA A 186 3.13 6.92 -32.19
CA ALA A 186 3.08 7.96 -33.22
C ALA A 186 1.65 8.48 -33.46
N GLU A 187 0.62 7.62 -33.41
CA GLU A 187 -0.78 8.05 -33.50
C GLU A 187 -1.19 8.90 -32.29
N ALA A 188 -0.76 8.52 -31.07
CA ALA A 188 -1.01 9.30 -29.86
C ALA A 188 -0.27 10.65 -29.85
N GLU A 189 0.99 10.72 -30.30
CA GLU A 189 1.74 11.98 -30.46
C GLU A 189 1.08 12.91 -31.50
N GLU A 190 0.60 12.39 -32.64
CA GLU A 190 -0.13 13.19 -33.65
C GLU A 190 -1.48 13.68 -33.10
N ALA A 191 -2.21 12.84 -32.36
CA ALA A 191 -3.49 13.20 -31.73
C ALA A 191 -3.31 14.27 -30.63
N LEU A 192 -2.30 14.14 -29.77
CA LEU A 192 -1.98 15.13 -28.73
C LEU A 192 -1.62 16.48 -29.35
N ALA A 193 -0.75 16.51 -30.36
CA ALA A 193 -0.39 17.73 -31.08
C ALA A 193 -1.60 18.37 -31.81
N ALA A 194 -2.54 17.56 -32.30
CA ALA A 194 -3.78 18.06 -32.91
C ALA A 194 -4.73 18.68 -31.88
N LEU A 195 -4.78 18.18 -30.64
CA LEU A 195 -5.53 18.80 -29.54
C LEU A 195 -4.90 20.12 -29.09
N GLU A 196 -3.56 20.19 -28.99
CA GLU A 196 -2.84 21.44 -28.66
C GLU A 196 -3.08 22.56 -29.70
N GLU A 197 -3.25 22.24 -31.00
CA GLU A 197 -3.64 23.24 -32.02
C GLU A 197 -5.15 23.57 -31.95
N ALA A 198 -6.00 22.65 -31.50
CA ALA A 198 -7.46 22.78 -31.53
C ALA A 198 -8.03 23.65 -30.40
N ASP A 199 -7.65 23.40 -29.15
CA ASP A 199 -8.04 24.24 -27.99
C ASP A 199 -6.91 24.36 -26.95
N PRO A 200 -6.02 25.37 -27.09
CA PRO A 200 -4.93 25.60 -26.15
C PRO A 200 -5.36 26.31 -24.85
N GLU A 201 -6.66 26.58 -24.63
CA GLU A 201 -7.18 27.14 -23.37
C GLU A 201 -7.98 26.11 -22.56
N ASN A 202 -8.53 25.05 -23.17
CA ASN A 202 -9.29 23.99 -22.49
C ASN A 202 -9.33 22.66 -23.26
N PRO A 203 -8.32 21.77 -23.12
CA PRO A 203 -8.39 20.41 -23.66
C PRO A 203 -9.41 19.56 -22.89
N GLU A 204 -10.60 19.36 -23.47
CA GLU A 204 -11.66 18.50 -22.90
C GLU A 204 -11.36 16.98 -22.98
N GLU A 205 -10.21 16.60 -23.56
CA GLU A 205 -9.79 15.22 -23.81
C GLU A 205 -8.30 15.06 -23.48
N ILE A 206 -7.97 14.10 -22.61
CA ILE A 206 -6.58 13.71 -22.33
C ILE A 206 -6.22 12.59 -23.31
N VAL A 207 -5.33 12.87 -24.26
CA VAL A 207 -4.63 11.83 -25.03
C VAL A 207 -3.42 11.40 -24.24
N GLU A 208 -3.44 10.17 -23.74
CA GLU A 208 -2.27 9.53 -23.16
C GLU A 208 -1.42 8.89 -24.26
N VAL A 209 -0.11 9.18 -24.25
CA VAL A 209 0.87 8.50 -25.09
C VAL A 209 1.24 7.16 -24.43
N PRO A 210 1.13 6.02 -25.14
CA PRO A 210 1.49 4.71 -24.60
C PRO A 210 2.88 4.68 -23.97
N LEU A 211 2.93 4.28 -22.70
CA LEU A 211 4.17 4.15 -21.93
C LEU A 211 4.72 2.71 -22.00
N PRO A 212 6.03 2.49 -21.79
CA PRO A 212 6.56 1.15 -21.53
C PRO A 212 5.89 0.53 -20.30
N THR A 213 5.72 -0.78 -20.28
CA THR A 213 5.02 -1.49 -19.20
C THR A 213 5.84 -2.62 -18.62
N TRP A 214 5.76 -2.80 -17.30
CA TRP A 214 6.31 -3.93 -16.56
C TRP A 214 5.20 -4.91 -16.18
N THR A 215 5.35 -6.17 -16.57
CA THR A 215 4.43 -7.24 -16.18
C THR A 215 5.13 -8.17 -15.17
N PHE A 216 4.49 -8.44 -14.04
CA PHE A 216 4.95 -9.37 -13.02
C PHE A 216 3.92 -10.50 -12.89
N ASP A 217 4.34 -11.75 -13.13
CA ASP A 217 3.50 -12.93 -12.88
C ASP A 217 3.61 -13.32 -11.39
N LEU A 218 2.70 -12.81 -10.57
CA LEU A 218 2.68 -13.01 -9.13
C LEU A 218 1.95 -14.31 -8.73
N THR A 219 1.58 -15.18 -9.69
CA THR A 219 0.74 -16.35 -9.41
C THR A 219 1.29 -17.26 -8.30
N GLU A 220 2.60 -17.57 -8.31
CA GLU A 220 3.24 -18.39 -7.27
C GLU A 220 3.35 -17.68 -5.91
N LEU A 221 3.33 -16.34 -5.88
CA LEU A 221 3.34 -15.54 -4.65
C LEU A 221 1.94 -15.34 -4.07
N ALA A 222 0.95 -15.18 -4.95
CA ALA A 222 -0.43 -14.87 -4.58
C ALA A 222 -1.29 -16.09 -4.26
N ALA A 223 -0.82 -17.31 -4.58
CA ALA A 223 -1.58 -18.56 -4.43
C ALA A 223 -2.31 -18.69 -3.08
N ASP A 224 -1.63 -18.38 -1.97
CA ASP A 224 -2.17 -18.44 -0.60
C ASP A 224 -2.82 -17.13 -0.10
N TRP A 225 -2.78 -16.02 -0.85
CA TRP A 225 -3.34 -14.73 -0.44
C TRP A 225 -4.86 -14.71 -0.32
N GLY A 226 -5.56 -15.61 -1.02
CA GLY A 226 -6.99 -15.84 -0.80
C GLY A 226 -7.28 -16.81 0.34
N THR A 227 -6.32 -17.67 0.71
CA THR A 227 -6.44 -18.64 1.80
C THR A 227 -6.45 -17.92 3.15
N ASP A 228 -5.49 -17.01 3.36
CA ASP A 228 -5.48 -16.07 4.48
C ASP A 228 -5.31 -14.63 3.96
N PRO A 229 -6.41 -13.85 3.84
CA PRO A 229 -6.35 -12.45 3.43
C PRO A 229 -5.49 -11.56 4.33
N PHE A 230 -5.18 -11.98 5.57
CA PHE A 230 -4.27 -11.26 6.47
C PHE A 230 -2.79 -11.62 6.26
N ALA A 231 -2.48 -12.64 5.47
CA ALA A 231 -1.12 -12.95 5.00
C ALA A 231 -0.74 -12.20 3.71
N ASN A 232 -1.71 -11.62 3.01
CA ASN A 232 -1.48 -10.75 1.86
C ASN A 232 -0.97 -9.37 2.31
N PHE A 233 0.34 -9.22 2.42
CA PHE A 233 1.00 -7.93 2.61
C PHE A 233 1.44 -7.26 1.29
N GLY A 234 1.07 -7.83 0.14
CA GLY A 234 1.49 -7.35 -1.17
C GLY A 234 2.96 -7.61 -1.51
N VAL A 235 3.51 -6.77 -2.40
CA VAL A 235 4.88 -6.90 -2.94
C VAL A 235 5.68 -5.60 -2.78
N MET A 236 6.99 -5.76 -2.65
CA MET A 236 7.97 -4.68 -2.75
C MET A 236 8.71 -4.78 -4.09
N PHE A 237 8.63 -3.73 -4.90
CA PHE A 237 9.44 -3.56 -6.10
C PHE A 237 10.87 -3.18 -5.71
N MET A 238 11.80 -4.07 -6.04
CA MET A 238 13.22 -3.94 -5.74
C MET A 238 14.06 -3.97 -7.02
N PRO A 239 15.23 -3.32 -7.06
CA PRO A 239 16.15 -3.46 -8.17
C PRO A 239 16.79 -4.86 -8.19
N VAL A 240 16.91 -5.45 -9.38
CA VAL A 240 17.74 -6.65 -9.57
C VAL A 240 19.20 -6.20 -9.62
N MET A 241 20.00 -6.64 -8.64
CA MET A 241 21.38 -6.23 -8.46
C MET A 241 22.33 -7.17 -9.25
N ASP A 242 23.15 -6.59 -10.14
CA ASP A 242 24.22 -7.32 -10.83
C ASP A 242 25.55 -7.14 -10.08
N GLU A 243 26.04 -8.21 -9.45
CA GLU A 243 27.34 -8.27 -8.77
C GLU A 243 28.52 -7.86 -9.67
N ALA A 244 28.38 -7.97 -11.00
CA ALA A 244 29.41 -7.58 -11.96
C ALA A 244 29.48 -6.05 -12.20
N THR A 245 28.45 -5.28 -11.81
CA THR A 245 28.42 -3.80 -11.98
C THR A 245 28.17 -3.04 -10.67
N PRO A 246 29.04 -3.14 -9.65
CA PRO A 246 28.83 -2.59 -8.30
C PRO A 246 29.06 -1.07 -8.18
N VAL A 247 28.89 -0.31 -9.27
CA VAL A 247 29.05 1.16 -9.32
C VAL A 247 28.05 1.83 -10.27
N ASP A 248 26.98 1.11 -10.62
CA ASP A 248 25.91 1.63 -11.48
C ASP A 248 24.93 2.53 -10.67
N SER A 249 24.26 3.45 -11.36
CA SER A 249 23.22 4.31 -10.79
C SER A 249 22.09 4.49 -11.80
N TRP A 250 20.88 4.08 -11.45
CA TRP A 250 19.71 4.07 -12.34
C TRP A 250 18.40 4.15 -11.55
N GLN A 251 17.32 4.61 -12.19
CA GLN A 251 16.01 4.74 -11.58
C GLN A 251 14.89 4.43 -12.60
N VAL A 252 14.03 3.48 -12.24
CA VAL A 252 12.75 3.16 -12.89
C VAL A 252 11.63 3.86 -12.10
N ASN A 253 10.69 4.47 -12.82
CA ASN A 253 9.57 5.20 -12.23
C ASN A 253 8.25 4.51 -12.58
N LEU A 254 7.87 3.55 -11.75
CA LEU A 254 6.60 2.84 -11.90
C LEU A 254 5.44 3.79 -11.56
N LYS A 255 4.34 3.74 -12.32
CA LYS A 255 3.24 4.70 -12.20
C LYS A 255 1.99 4.15 -11.54
N LEU A 256 1.38 4.99 -10.72
CA LEU A 256 -0.02 4.88 -10.32
C LEU A 256 -0.90 5.62 -11.34
N PRO A 257 -2.21 5.33 -11.38
CA PRO A 257 -3.20 6.24 -11.95
C PRO A 257 -3.12 7.60 -11.22
N LEU A 258 -3.53 8.67 -11.89
CA LEU A 258 -3.76 9.95 -11.25
C LEU A 258 -4.97 9.87 -10.32
N ARG A 259 -5.10 10.82 -9.39
CA ARG A 259 -6.37 11.03 -8.66
C ARG A 259 -7.20 12.03 -9.45
N ASP A 260 -8.50 11.77 -9.55
CA ASP A 260 -9.52 12.71 -10.04
C ASP A 260 -9.45 14.01 -9.22
N ASP A 261 -9.09 15.12 -9.88
CA ASP A 261 -9.13 16.46 -9.28
C ASP A 261 -10.43 17.18 -9.66
N SER A 262 -11.33 17.28 -8.69
CA SER A 262 -12.62 17.95 -8.84
C SER A 262 -12.58 19.45 -9.23
N GLU A 263 -11.41 20.09 -9.29
CA GLU A 263 -11.25 21.43 -9.89
C GLU A 263 -11.08 21.40 -11.42
N THR A 264 -10.78 20.25 -12.04
CA THR A 264 -10.65 20.09 -13.50
C THR A 264 -11.94 19.55 -14.15
N PRO A 265 -12.05 19.58 -15.51
CA PRO A 265 -13.21 19.04 -16.21
C PRO A 265 -13.06 17.57 -16.66
N VAL A 266 -11.91 16.91 -16.41
CA VAL A 266 -11.60 15.57 -16.91
C VAL A 266 -11.22 14.64 -15.75
N ASP A 267 -11.89 13.50 -15.68
CA ASP A 267 -11.62 12.40 -14.73
C ASP A 267 -10.22 11.80 -15.00
N GLU A 268 -9.18 12.34 -14.37
CA GLU A 268 -7.79 11.93 -14.62
C GLU A 268 -7.52 10.49 -14.16
N TYR A 269 -8.19 10.05 -13.09
CA TYR A 269 -8.10 8.67 -12.61
C TYR A 269 -8.51 7.71 -13.72
N LYS A 270 -9.71 7.90 -14.30
CA LYS A 270 -10.18 7.06 -15.39
C LYS A 270 -9.29 7.16 -16.63
N ALA A 271 -8.83 8.37 -16.97
CA ALA A 271 -7.94 8.60 -18.12
C ALA A 271 -6.57 7.90 -17.99
N THR A 272 -6.16 7.53 -16.77
CA THR A 272 -4.86 6.92 -16.47
C THR A 272 -4.97 5.61 -15.67
N SER A 273 -6.17 5.02 -15.61
CA SER A 273 -6.48 3.81 -14.83
C SER A 273 -5.81 2.54 -15.36
N ASN A 274 -5.39 2.58 -16.63
CA ASN A 274 -4.51 1.63 -17.32
C ASN A 274 -3.06 1.65 -16.84
N ARG A 275 -2.59 2.68 -16.12
CA ARG A 275 -1.20 2.75 -15.62
C ARG A 275 -0.88 1.66 -14.58
N LEU A 276 -1.89 1.14 -13.91
CA LEU A 276 -1.76 0.06 -12.92
C LEU A 276 -3.02 -0.81 -12.90
N SER A 277 -2.94 -1.98 -13.55
CA SER A 277 -3.99 -3.00 -13.47
C SER A 277 -3.43 -4.35 -13.03
N ALA A 278 -4.28 -5.13 -12.36
CA ALA A 278 -4.02 -6.50 -11.98
C ALA A 278 -5.11 -7.39 -12.57
N THR A 279 -4.74 -8.40 -13.35
CA THR A 279 -5.66 -9.48 -13.73
C THR A 279 -5.44 -10.64 -12.79
N PHE A 280 -6.49 -11.17 -12.16
CA PHE A 280 -6.37 -12.38 -11.35
C PHE A 280 -7.56 -13.33 -11.50
N ALA A 281 -7.29 -14.62 -11.37
CA ALA A 281 -8.27 -15.69 -11.28
C ALA A 281 -8.07 -16.47 -9.97
N TYR A 282 -9.14 -17.02 -9.40
CA TYR A 282 -9.08 -17.81 -8.18
C TYR A 282 -10.09 -18.98 -8.23
N GLU A 283 -9.73 -20.09 -7.60
CA GLU A 283 -10.67 -21.15 -7.27
C GLU A 283 -11.28 -20.85 -5.89
N PRO A 284 -12.60 -20.62 -5.78
CA PRO A 284 -13.24 -20.39 -4.49
C PRO A 284 -13.03 -21.59 -3.56
N GLY A 285 -12.62 -21.33 -2.33
CA GLY A 285 -12.48 -22.38 -1.32
C GLY A 285 -13.78 -23.17 -1.16
N THR A 286 -13.69 -24.49 -1.04
CA THR A 286 -14.82 -25.24 -0.45
C THR A 286 -15.04 -24.67 0.93
N PRO A 287 -16.24 -24.15 1.27
CA PRO A 287 -16.49 -23.68 2.63
C PRO A 287 -16.16 -24.82 3.60
N GLU A 288 -15.32 -24.54 4.61
CA GLU A 288 -15.15 -25.50 5.69
C GLU A 288 -16.53 -25.71 6.32
N ASP A 289 -17.10 -26.89 6.07
CA ASP A 289 -18.49 -27.16 6.39
C ASP A 289 -18.59 -27.21 7.92
N GLU A 290 -19.04 -26.11 8.54
CA GLU A 290 -19.42 -26.01 9.96
C GLU A 290 -20.64 -26.91 10.32
N THR A 291 -20.75 -28.05 9.63
CA THR A 291 -20.87 -29.37 10.27
C THR A 291 -19.82 -29.62 11.37
N GLY A 292 -19.70 -28.68 12.32
CA GLY A 292 -19.03 -28.91 13.57
C GLY A 292 -19.60 -30.18 14.19
N ASP A 293 -18.71 -31.00 14.75
CA ASP A 293 -19.05 -32.28 15.36
C ASP A 293 -19.92 -32.04 16.60
N THR A 294 -21.22 -31.86 16.36
CA THR A 294 -22.27 -31.75 17.36
C THR A 294 -22.58 -33.13 17.93
N ASP A 295 -21.51 -33.85 18.29
CA ASP A 295 -21.53 -35.10 19.04
C ASP A 295 -22.45 -34.89 20.25
N PRO A 296 -23.66 -35.47 20.23
CA PRO A 296 -24.80 -34.85 20.88
C PRO A 296 -24.66 -34.96 22.40
N ILE A 297 -24.32 -33.85 23.05
CA ILE A 297 -23.83 -33.74 24.45
C ILE A 297 -24.63 -34.64 25.39
N ASN A 298 -24.13 -35.87 25.53
CA ASN A 298 -24.76 -36.90 26.31
C ASN A 298 -24.54 -36.56 27.78
N SER A 299 -25.56 -35.95 28.39
CA SER A 299 -25.46 -35.22 29.66
C SER A 299 -25.35 -36.13 30.88
N GLY A 300 -24.33 -36.99 30.91
CA GLY A 300 -23.94 -37.84 32.03
C GLY A 300 -23.00 -37.08 32.97
N GLY A 301 -23.54 -36.47 34.01
CA GLY A 301 -22.77 -35.64 34.94
C GLY A 301 -21.70 -36.43 35.73
N GLY A 302 -20.48 -35.90 35.78
CA GLY A 302 -19.38 -36.41 36.59
C GLY A 302 -18.66 -35.29 37.34
N SER A 303 -18.87 -35.20 38.67
CA SER A 303 -18.17 -34.20 39.50
C SER A 303 -16.79 -34.70 39.95
N GLY A 304 -15.74 -34.08 39.43
CA GLY A 304 -14.37 -34.21 39.92
C GLY A 304 -13.44 -33.23 39.19
N GLY A 305 -12.36 -32.71 39.79
CA GLY A 305 -11.88 -33.01 41.15
C GLY A 305 -10.36 -33.15 41.26
N GLY A 306 -9.57 -32.38 40.51
CA GLY A 306 -8.10 -32.34 40.58
C GLY A 306 -7.60 -30.98 40.04
N THR A 307 -6.70 -30.20 40.67
CA THR A 307 -5.35 -30.44 41.23
C THR A 307 -4.20 -30.28 40.21
N SER A 308 -3.75 -29.03 40.04
CA SER A 308 -2.35 -28.58 40.12
C SER A 308 -1.18 -29.45 39.56
N GLY A 309 -0.37 -28.85 38.67
CA GLY A 309 1.10 -28.90 38.78
C GLY A 309 1.90 -29.43 37.57
N GLY A 310 3.08 -28.82 37.34
CA GLY A 310 4.02 -29.11 36.24
C GLY A 310 4.08 -27.96 35.23
N SER A 311 5.17 -27.22 34.98
CA SER A 311 6.59 -27.27 35.42
C SER A 311 7.50 -28.34 34.77
N GLY A 312 8.60 -27.88 34.17
CA GLY A 312 9.56 -28.64 33.34
C GLY A 312 9.21 -28.56 31.85
N GLY A 313 10.14 -28.37 30.89
CA GLY A 313 11.57 -28.05 30.95
C GLY A 313 11.98 -27.41 29.59
N GLY A 314 13.15 -26.82 29.40
CA GLY A 314 14.44 -27.08 30.06
C GLY A 314 15.38 -27.90 29.17
N GLY A 315 15.52 -27.52 27.88
CA GLY A 315 16.28 -28.27 26.88
C GLY A 315 17.33 -27.40 26.18
N SER A 316 18.61 -27.54 26.57
CA SER A 316 19.75 -26.88 25.92
C SER A 316 20.63 -27.96 25.27
N GLY A 317 20.47 -28.16 23.96
CA GLY A 317 21.24 -29.15 23.20
C GLY A 317 22.59 -28.61 22.75
N ALA A 318 23.66 -28.93 23.47
CA ALA A 318 25.03 -28.68 23.03
C ALA A 318 25.67 -29.97 22.53
N SER A 319 26.07 -30.00 21.25
CA SER A 319 26.79 -31.12 20.64
C SER A 319 27.89 -30.61 19.72
N GLY A 320 29.15 -30.69 20.19
CA GLY A 320 30.31 -30.45 19.35
C GLY A 320 30.66 -31.68 18.50
N GLY A 321 31.19 -31.45 17.30
CA GLY A 321 31.80 -32.46 16.43
C GLY A 321 33.17 -31.97 15.97
N SER A 322 34.16 -32.87 15.91
CA SER A 322 35.57 -32.50 15.70
C SER A 322 36.29 -33.44 14.72
N GLY A 323 36.81 -32.87 13.63
CA GLY A 323 37.78 -33.43 12.69
C GLY A 323 38.11 -32.33 11.65
N ALA A 324 39.35 -32.06 11.22
CA ALA A 324 40.52 -32.91 10.92
C ALA A 324 40.30 -33.73 9.64
N ASP A 325 41.07 -33.63 8.55
CA ASP A 325 42.23 -32.78 8.17
C ASP A 325 42.06 -32.38 6.65
N ASP A 326 42.91 -31.71 5.87
CA ASP A 326 44.34 -31.29 5.91
C ASP A 326 44.60 -30.17 4.82
N GLU A 327 45.87 -29.80 4.58
CA GLU A 327 46.46 -29.05 3.42
C GLU A 327 46.50 -27.48 3.38
N GLU A 328 47.56 -26.97 2.73
CA GLU A 328 48.10 -25.60 2.82
C GLU A 328 47.73 -24.68 1.63
N ALA A 329 47.54 -23.38 1.92
CA ALA A 329 47.83 -22.31 0.97
C ALA A 329 48.34 -21.07 1.73
N ALA A 330 49.51 -20.53 1.34
CA ALA A 330 50.12 -19.40 2.02
C ALA A 330 49.75 -18.05 1.37
N SER A 331 49.26 -17.12 2.19
CA SER A 331 49.03 -15.70 1.87
C SER A 331 49.45 -14.83 3.05
N GLU A 332 49.86 -13.59 2.79
CA GLU A 332 50.55 -12.74 3.77
C GLU A 332 49.62 -12.24 4.89
N GLU A 333 50.11 -12.26 6.14
CA GLU A 333 49.39 -11.77 7.31
C GLU A 333 49.47 -10.23 7.41
N GLU A 334 48.39 -9.51 7.07
CA GLU A 334 48.12 -8.23 7.73
C GLU A 334 47.47 -8.50 9.09
N SER A 335 48.01 -7.91 10.15
CA SER A 335 47.60 -8.20 11.53
C SER A 335 46.23 -7.59 11.85
N PRO A 336 45.19 -8.38 12.18
CA PRO A 336 43.95 -7.82 12.72
C PRO A 336 44.21 -7.24 14.11
N GLU A 337 43.86 -5.98 14.34
CA GLU A 337 43.80 -5.45 15.70
C GLU A 337 42.67 -6.14 16.47
N GLU A 338 43.02 -7.05 17.37
CA GLU A 338 42.08 -7.78 18.22
C GLU A 338 41.36 -6.79 19.17
N LEU A 339 40.20 -6.29 18.71
CA LEU A 339 39.31 -5.42 19.46
C LEU A 339 38.76 -6.17 20.68
N ALA A 340 39.51 -6.06 21.78
CA ALA A 340 39.20 -6.71 23.04
C ALA A 340 37.74 -6.40 23.46
N PRO A 341 36.94 -7.43 23.82
CA PRO A 341 35.50 -7.27 24.04
C PRO A 341 35.23 -6.22 25.12
N ALA A 342 34.41 -5.22 24.76
CA ALA A 342 34.15 -4.05 25.59
C ALA A 342 33.51 -4.44 26.94
N ALA A 343 34.37 -4.59 27.95
CA ALA A 343 34.01 -5.10 29.27
C ALA A 343 32.91 -4.25 29.89
N HIS A 344 31.68 -4.78 29.90
CA HIS A 344 30.51 -4.13 30.47
C HIS A 344 30.72 -3.87 31.96
N GLN A 345 31.13 -2.65 32.30
CA GLN A 345 31.17 -2.21 33.68
C GLN A 345 29.73 -2.14 34.19
N PRO A 346 29.36 -2.91 35.23
CA PRO A 346 28.00 -2.87 35.74
C PRO A 346 27.71 -1.47 36.29
N VAL A 347 26.82 -0.75 35.61
CA VAL A 347 26.42 0.62 35.98
C VAL A 347 25.76 0.57 37.36
N THR A 348 26.53 0.90 38.38
CA THR A 348 26.02 1.00 39.74
C THR A 348 25.19 2.27 39.85
N PRO A 349 23.88 2.19 40.15
CA PRO A 349 23.02 3.36 40.17
C PRO A 349 23.45 4.30 41.31
N SER A 350 24.08 5.41 40.95
CA SER A 350 24.63 6.40 41.89
C SER A 350 23.56 7.21 42.63
N ALA A 351 22.31 7.17 42.14
CA ALA A 351 21.16 7.78 42.77
C ALA A 351 20.74 7.02 44.05
N PRO A 352 20.68 7.69 45.23
CA PRO A 352 20.17 7.09 46.46
C PRO A 352 18.77 6.48 46.27
N TRP A 353 18.48 5.38 46.97
CA TRP A 353 17.26 4.59 46.77
C TRP A 353 15.94 5.38 46.85
N TYR A 354 15.89 6.48 47.61
CA TYR A 354 14.72 7.34 47.73
C TYR A 354 14.46 8.23 46.50
N VAL A 355 15.44 8.41 45.61
CA VAL A 355 15.22 9.12 44.32
C VAL A 355 14.24 8.32 43.45
N TRP A 356 14.39 6.99 43.44
CA TRP A 356 13.51 6.08 42.69
C TRP A 356 12.08 6.01 43.22
N THR A 357 11.85 6.35 44.51
CA THR A 357 10.48 6.48 45.05
C THR A 357 9.89 7.87 44.87
N LEU A 358 10.71 8.91 44.69
CA LEU A 358 10.26 10.26 44.36
C LEU A 358 9.76 10.40 42.91
N ILE A 359 10.28 9.63 41.96
CA ILE A 359 9.84 9.64 40.55
C ILE A 359 8.33 9.31 40.41
N PRO A 360 7.82 8.14 40.87
CA PRO A 360 6.39 7.83 40.77
C PRO A 360 5.52 8.77 41.62
N ALA A 361 6.01 9.24 42.76
CA ALA A 361 5.30 10.25 43.57
C ALA A 361 5.17 11.59 42.82
N GLY A 362 6.20 11.99 42.07
CA GLY A 362 6.19 13.18 41.21
C GLY A 362 5.22 13.04 40.04
N LEU A 363 5.18 11.87 39.38
CA LEU A 363 4.23 11.58 38.30
C LEU A 363 2.77 11.61 38.80
N VAL A 364 2.48 10.99 39.95
CA VAL A 364 1.15 11.07 40.57
C VAL A 364 0.80 12.51 40.97
N GLY A 365 1.75 13.28 41.49
CA GLY A 365 1.58 14.70 41.81
C GLY A 365 1.26 15.55 40.56
N ALA A 366 1.99 15.33 39.46
CA ALA A 366 1.75 16.01 38.18
C ALA A 366 0.39 15.64 37.57
N TYR A 367 -0.01 14.36 37.61
CA TYR A 367 -1.32 13.90 37.17
C TYR A 367 -2.46 14.55 37.98
N LEU A 368 -2.35 14.58 39.31
CA LEU A 368 -3.34 15.23 40.17
C LEU A 368 -3.40 16.75 39.93
N LEU A 369 -2.27 17.41 39.65
CA LEU A 369 -2.23 18.82 39.28
C LEU A 369 -2.94 19.07 37.93
N HIS A 370 -2.68 18.22 36.94
CA HIS A 370 -3.31 18.29 35.61
C HIS A 370 -4.84 18.11 35.68
N VAL A 371 -5.31 17.15 36.48
CA VAL A 371 -6.75 16.97 36.77
C VAL A 371 -7.34 18.20 37.48
N LEU A 372 -6.64 18.75 38.49
CA LEU A 372 -7.08 19.95 39.21
C LEU A 372 -7.10 21.23 38.37
N MET A 373 -6.25 21.31 37.33
CA MET A 373 -6.22 22.44 36.39
C MET A 373 -7.32 22.38 35.30
N GLY A 374 -8.26 21.43 35.40
CA GLY A 374 -9.47 21.41 34.58
C GLY A 374 -9.40 20.63 33.28
N ALA A 375 -8.37 19.80 33.10
CA ALA A 375 -8.21 18.95 31.89
C ALA A 375 -9.40 18.01 31.63
N SER A 376 -10.21 17.71 32.65
CA SER A 376 -11.45 16.91 32.55
C SER A 376 -12.61 17.56 31.79
N GLY A 377 -12.45 18.79 31.30
CA GLY A 377 -13.44 19.48 30.46
C GLY A 377 -13.20 19.41 28.95
N ALA A 378 -12.00 19.02 28.51
CA ALA A 378 -11.69 18.80 27.10
C ALA A 378 -11.92 17.32 26.74
N ALA A 379 -12.50 17.06 25.57
CA ALA A 379 -12.44 15.71 25.01
C ALA A 379 -10.98 15.36 24.74
N ALA A 380 -10.59 14.11 25.00
CA ALA A 380 -9.21 13.64 24.80
C ALA A 380 -8.88 13.50 23.31
N GLY A 381 -8.57 14.62 22.67
CA GLY A 381 -7.95 14.63 21.35
C GLY A 381 -6.54 14.05 21.47
N GLY A 382 -6.23 13.04 20.65
CA GLY A 382 -4.87 12.55 20.47
C GLY A 382 -3.97 13.70 20.04
N GLY A 383 -2.85 13.88 20.75
CA GLY A 383 -1.87 14.93 20.50
C GLY A 383 -0.43 14.40 20.44
N GLY A 384 -0.28 13.08 20.30
CA GLY A 384 1.02 12.43 20.13
C GLY A 384 1.70 12.85 18.83
N ALA A 385 2.97 12.45 18.65
CA ALA A 385 3.65 12.66 17.37
C ALA A 385 2.90 11.95 16.23
N ILE A 386 2.44 10.72 16.46
CA ILE A 386 1.66 9.91 15.51
C ILE A 386 0.35 10.61 15.10
N ASP A 387 -0.39 11.19 16.06
CA ASP A 387 -1.62 11.95 15.74
C ASP A 387 -1.31 13.17 14.87
N ARG A 388 -0.15 13.81 15.09
CA ARG A 388 0.29 14.98 14.33
C ARG A 388 0.71 14.62 12.91
N ILE A 389 1.49 13.56 12.74
CA ILE A 389 1.86 12.99 11.42
C ILE A 389 0.59 12.59 10.66
N ARG A 390 -0.32 11.84 11.31
CA ARG A 390 -1.62 11.49 10.70
C ARG A 390 -2.46 12.71 10.34
N SER A 391 -2.49 13.76 11.17
CA SER A 391 -3.21 15.00 10.83
C SER A 391 -2.57 15.74 9.67
N HIS A 392 -1.23 15.76 9.57
CA HIS A 392 -0.52 16.41 8.47
C HIS A 392 -0.72 15.68 7.14
N ASN A 393 -0.67 14.36 7.16
CA ASN A 393 -0.89 13.51 5.98
C ASN A 393 -2.37 13.53 5.55
N MET A 394 -3.33 13.71 6.47
CA MET A 394 -4.73 13.97 6.13
C MET A 394 -4.94 15.36 5.51
N ASP A 395 -4.29 16.41 6.03
CA ASP A 395 -4.34 17.76 5.45
C ASP A 395 -3.75 17.78 4.02
N ARG A 396 -2.62 17.08 3.79
CA ARG A 396 -2.04 16.91 2.44
C ARG A 396 -2.96 16.14 1.48
N ARG A 397 -3.67 15.12 1.97
CA ARG A 397 -4.63 14.33 1.18
C ARG A 397 -5.98 15.04 0.95
N GLY A 398 -6.10 16.33 1.24
CA GLY A 398 -7.34 17.12 1.07
C GLY A 398 -8.48 16.76 2.03
N PHE A 399 -8.31 15.73 2.87
CA PHE A 399 -9.35 15.20 3.75
C PHE A 399 -9.42 15.98 5.07
N SER A 400 -10.15 17.10 5.06
CA SER A 400 -10.56 17.74 6.30
C SER A 400 -11.46 16.77 7.09
N LEU A 401 -11.01 16.31 8.26
CA LEU A 401 -11.85 15.52 9.16
C LEU A 401 -13.13 16.31 9.48
N PRO A 402 -14.34 15.71 9.33
CA PRO A 402 -15.59 16.42 9.57
C PRO A 402 -15.64 16.87 11.03
N THR A 403 -15.43 18.18 11.26
CA THR A 403 -15.24 18.75 12.60
C THR A 403 -16.38 18.30 13.51
N PRO A 404 -16.10 17.51 14.57
CA PRO A 404 -17.13 16.69 15.22
C PRO A 404 -18.19 17.59 15.83
N ALA A 405 -19.35 17.66 15.15
CA ALA A 405 -20.37 18.70 15.34
C ALA A 405 -20.60 18.98 16.83
N GLY A 406 -20.20 20.18 17.25
CA GLY A 406 -19.92 20.48 18.64
C GLY A 406 -21.13 20.22 19.52
N ILE A 407 -20.91 19.88 20.79
CA ILE A 407 -21.97 19.52 21.75
C ILE A 407 -23.14 20.52 21.73
N TRP A 408 -22.87 21.81 21.50
CA TRP A 408 -23.88 22.86 21.31
C TRP A 408 -24.79 22.67 20.09
N GLN A 409 -24.31 22.22 18.93
CA GLN A 409 -25.16 21.92 17.77
C GLN A 409 -26.05 20.69 18.05
N ARG A 410 -25.48 19.64 18.68
CA ARG A 410 -26.25 18.44 19.08
C ARG A 410 -27.33 18.74 20.13
N LEU A 411 -27.08 19.69 21.05
CA LEU A 411 -28.03 20.10 22.09
C LEU A 411 -29.07 21.12 21.64
N THR A 412 -28.81 21.93 20.60
CA THR A 412 -29.73 23.00 20.16
C THR A 412 -30.62 22.59 18.98
N GLY A 413 -30.31 21.49 18.28
CA GLY A 413 -31.18 20.89 17.25
C GLY A 413 -31.47 21.79 16.05
N ARG A 414 -30.66 22.84 15.85
CA ARG A 414 -30.93 23.91 14.88
C ARG A 414 -29.90 23.90 13.75
N GLY A 415 -30.02 22.90 12.87
CA GLY A 415 -29.31 22.91 11.59
C GLY A 415 -29.69 24.16 10.80
N GLY A 416 -28.70 24.97 10.45
CA GLY A 416 -28.88 26.07 9.50
C GLY A 416 -28.67 25.53 8.09
N SER A 417 -29.64 25.76 7.20
CA SER A 417 -29.45 25.55 5.78
C SER A 417 -28.61 26.69 5.19
N ALA A 418 -27.46 26.33 4.63
CA ALA A 418 -26.74 27.07 3.61
C ALA A 418 -26.65 26.14 2.39
#